data_AF-A0A438H218-F1
#
_entry.id   AF-A0A438H218-F1
#
_cell.length_a   1.000
_cell.length_b   1.000
_cell.length_c   1.000
_cell.angle_alpha   90.00
_cell.angle_beta   90.00
_cell.angle_gamma   90.00
#
_symmetry.space_group_name_H-M   'P 1'
#
loop_
_entity.id
_entity.type
_entity.pdbx_description
1 polymer ?
#
loop_
_entity_poly.entity_id
_entity_poly.type
_entity_poly.pdbx_seq_one_letter_code
_entity_poly.pdbx_strand_id
1 'polypeptide(L)'
;MSGPYKGALFLASSYDADDDMFPLAYGLFGSENYEDWLEDVIGERDVIIISDKHQGIIRSVSEVFGSENHAHCYRHIKENFSSFLTTLNTKGRKGKENALQMLDSITYARLDCDYEVAMDTSRTFNHDLAKWVEESNPQHWAISKFKKMRWDKMTSNLVESFNSWLRHERHHNICVFFIKHMDKLGSLLVEHKNGLVKWNGCIGPKTKEKIALNIGKCENYITYLHLGSSMKVSNGKTFLEVDLMERTCTCKAWQMSGIPCDHACAAIRRMGFDVSDYVDDWYKYNLQEKIYSRSMHTLVTHDMPMIDEDGTVRDALGHTYPFLNPPTTKRPPGRPRKRRIESQFM
;
A
#
# COMPACT_ATOMS: atom_id res chain seq x y z
N MET A 1 9.05 9.09 16.89
CA MET A 1 10.11 8.31 17.59
C MET A 1 9.73 8.05 19.04
N SER A 2 10.11 6.90 19.61
CA SER A 2 9.84 6.55 21.03
C SER A 2 11.10 6.50 21.91
N GLY A 3 12.27 6.79 21.34
CA GLY A 3 13.55 6.88 22.02
C GLY A 3 13.84 8.23 22.70
N PRO A 4 15.11 8.52 23.04
CA PRO A 4 15.50 9.74 23.75
C PRO A 4 15.35 11.01 22.89
N TYR A 5 15.36 10.87 21.56
CA TYR A 5 15.22 11.97 20.61
C TYR A 5 13.75 12.29 20.33
N LYS A 6 13.45 13.58 20.23
CA LYS A 6 12.13 14.10 19.88
C LYS A 6 12.10 14.34 18.37
N GLY A 7 11.12 13.74 17.68
CA GLY A 7 11.01 13.82 16.22
C GLY A 7 10.04 12.80 15.63
N ALA A 8 9.71 13.00 14.36
CA ALA A 8 8.87 12.13 13.54
C ALA A 8 9.75 11.27 12.63
N LEU A 9 9.42 9.98 12.53
CA LEU A 9 10.05 9.07 11.58
C LEU A 9 9.04 8.87 10.44
N PHE A 10 9.43 9.31 9.26
CA PHE A 10 8.66 9.11 8.04
C PHE A 10 9.20 7.89 7.32
N LEU A 11 8.29 7.09 6.77
CA LEU A 11 8.59 5.83 6.11
C LEU A 11 7.78 5.78 4.81
N ALA A 12 8.47 5.51 3.71
CA ALA A 12 7.88 5.19 2.42
C ALA A 12 8.26 3.77 2.03
N SER A 13 7.28 3.01 1.55
CA SER A 13 7.47 1.65 1.05
C SER A 13 6.55 1.41 -0.13
N SER A 14 7.01 0.63 -1.09
CA SER A 14 6.22 0.15 -2.21
C SER A 14 6.08 -1.38 -2.15
N TYR A 15 5.21 -1.90 -2.99
CA TYR A 15 5.26 -3.30 -3.37
C TYR A 15 6.32 -3.47 -4.46
N ASP A 16 7.00 -4.62 -4.47
CA ASP A 16 7.74 -5.06 -5.65
C ASP A 16 6.83 -5.84 -6.61
N ALA A 17 7.41 -6.47 -7.63
CA ALA A 17 6.66 -7.16 -8.69
C ALA A 17 5.98 -8.46 -8.23
N ASP A 18 6.17 -8.93 -6.98
CA ASP A 18 5.45 -10.09 -6.44
C ASP A 18 4.83 -9.79 -5.06
N ASP A 19 4.41 -8.54 -4.88
CA ASP A 19 3.71 -8.06 -3.70
C ASP A 19 4.52 -8.20 -2.39
N ASP A 20 5.86 -8.22 -2.45
CA ASP A 20 6.71 -8.09 -1.26
C ASP A 20 6.97 -6.61 -0.91
N MET A 21 7.27 -6.37 0.37
CA MET A 21 7.57 -5.03 0.87
C MET A 21 8.94 -4.57 0.37
N PHE A 22 8.97 -3.46 -0.35
CA PHE A 22 10.21 -2.79 -0.74
C PHE A 22 10.32 -1.43 -0.02
N PRO A 23 11.22 -1.27 0.97
CA PRO A 23 11.48 0.03 1.58
C PRO A 23 12.08 1.00 0.56
N LEU A 24 11.38 2.11 0.29
CA LEU A 24 11.83 3.12 -0.67
C LEU A 24 12.73 4.15 0.00
N ALA A 25 12.23 4.74 1.08
CA ALA A 25 12.95 5.78 1.79
C ALA A 25 12.42 5.96 3.21
N TYR A 26 13.24 6.56 4.05
CA TYR A 26 12.89 6.94 5.41
C TYR A 26 13.66 8.19 5.83
N GLY A 27 13.07 8.98 6.71
CA GLY A 27 13.70 10.20 7.20
C GLY A 27 13.29 10.55 8.62
N LEU A 28 14.19 11.21 9.34
CA LEU A 28 13.95 11.74 10.67
C LEU A 28 13.76 13.26 10.57
N PHE A 29 12.60 13.72 11.03
CA PHE A 29 12.21 15.11 10.94
C PHE A 29 11.96 15.67 12.34
N GLY A 30 12.24 16.96 12.52
CA GLY A 30 12.03 17.64 13.80
C GLY A 30 10.56 17.61 14.22
N SER A 31 9.65 17.84 13.27
CA SER A 31 8.21 17.83 13.45
C SER A 31 7.53 17.06 12.31
N GLU A 32 6.22 16.85 12.42
CA GLU A 32 5.39 16.37 11.31
C GLU A 32 5.16 17.50 10.28
N ASN A 33 6.26 18.07 9.78
CA ASN A 33 6.24 18.95 8.61
C ASN A 33 6.40 18.04 7.40
N TYR A 34 5.34 17.96 6.60
CA TYR A 34 5.28 17.13 5.41
C TYR A 34 5.95 17.86 4.24
N GLU A 35 7.21 18.26 4.41
CA GLU A 35 8.03 18.83 3.33
C GLU A 35 8.28 17.76 2.25
N ASP A 36 8.63 18.18 1.04
CA ASP A 36 8.61 17.39 -0.20
C ASP A 36 9.75 16.34 -0.30
N TRP A 37 10.15 15.75 0.82
CA TRP A 37 11.27 14.80 0.92
C TRP A 37 11.10 13.54 0.05
N LEU A 38 9.85 13.23 -0.33
CA LEU A 38 9.54 12.09 -1.16
C LEU A 38 9.69 12.42 -2.66
N GLU A 39 9.62 13.69 -3.04
CA GLU A 39 9.84 14.15 -4.42
C GLU A 39 11.26 13.80 -4.89
N ASP A 40 12.26 14.08 -4.07
CA ASP A 40 13.67 13.75 -4.35
C ASP A 40 13.90 12.25 -4.58
N VAL A 41 13.10 11.41 -3.92
CA VAL A 41 13.20 9.94 -4.00
C VAL A 41 12.47 9.40 -5.22
N ILE A 42 11.25 9.86 -5.44
CA ILE A 42 10.34 9.35 -6.48
C ILE A 42 10.65 9.97 -7.85
N GLY A 43 11.11 11.22 -7.87
CA GLY A 43 11.27 12.01 -9.10
C GLY A 43 9.95 12.18 -9.85
N GLU A 44 10.03 12.32 -11.18
CA GLU A 44 8.89 12.56 -12.07
C GLU A 44 8.03 11.30 -12.38
N ARG A 45 8.08 10.27 -11.53
CA ARG A 45 7.35 9.01 -11.79
C ARG A 45 5.88 9.17 -11.46
N ASP A 46 5.00 8.64 -12.31
CA ASP A 46 3.57 8.56 -11.98
C ASP A 46 3.34 7.49 -10.91
N VAL A 47 2.98 7.92 -9.71
CA VAL A 47 2.82 7.06 -8.53
C VAL A 47 1.48 7.29 -7.87
N ILE A 48 0.95 6.23 -7.26
CA ILE A 48 -0.20 6.33 -6.35
C ILE A 48 0.30 6.25 -4.92
N ILE A 49 0.00 7.28 -4.14
CA ILE A 49 0.37 7.35 -2.73
C ILE A 49 -0.83 6.91 -1.90
N ILE A 50 -0.68 5.81 -1.15
CA ILE A 50 -1.69 5.35 -0.19
C ILE A 50 -1.25 5.73 1.22
N SER A 51 -1.98 6.64 1.86
CA SER A 51 -1.64 7.11 3.21
C SER A 51 -2.88 7.28 4.10
N ASP A 52 -2.67 7.69 5.35
CA ASP A 52 -3.76 8.20 6.17
C ASP A 52 -4.36 9.51 5.62
N LYS A 53 -5.50 9.93 6.19
CA LYS A 53 -6.24 11.14 5.83
C LYS A 53 -5.79 12.37 6.65
N HIS A 54 -4.52 12.42 7.09
CA HIS A 54 -4.01 13.59 7.80
C HIS A 54 -3.92 14.80 6.85
N GLN A 55 -4.42 15.95 7.30
CA GLN A 55 -4.51 17.18 6.48
C GLN A 55 -3.16 17.70 6.01
N GLY A 56 -2.08 17.34 6.70
CA GLY A 56 -0.71 17.63 6.25
C GLY A 56 -0.34 16.79 5.02
N ILE A 57 -0.61 15.48 5.05
CA ILE A 57 -0.30 14.58 3.92
C ILE A 57 -1.14 14.92 2.69
N ILE A 58 -2.43 15.16 2.88
CA ILE A 58 -3.34 15.51 1.76
C ILE A 58 -2.81 16.74 1.01
N ARG A 59 -2.35 17.76 1.75
CA ARG A 59 -1.81 18.98 1.15
C ARG A 59 -0.52 18.69 0.40
N SER A 60 0.47 18.08 1.05
CA SER A 60 1.77 17.81 0.42
C SER A 60 1.67 16.89 -0.79
N VAL A 61 0.85 15.82 -0.72
CA VAL A 61 0.64 14.94 -1.87
C VAL A 61 -0.04 15.69 -3.01
N SER A 62 -1.03 16.55 -2.71
CA SER A 62 -1.70 17.34 -3.74
C SER A 62 -0.77 18.38 -4.39
N GLU A 63 0.16 18.95 -3.63
CA GLU A 63 1.12 19.97 -4.12
C GLU A 63 2.21 19.33 -5.00
N VAL A 64 2.75 18.18 -4.59
CA VAL A 64 3.88 17.52 -5.27
C VAL A 64 3.44 16.55 -6.37
N PHE A 65 2.44 15.71 -6.08
CA PHE A 65 2.07 14.58 -6.93
C PHE A 65 0.69 14.75 -7.58
N GLY A 66 -0.08 15.77 -7.21
CA GLY A 66 -1.46 15.96 -7.67
C GLY A 66 -2.47 15.17 -6.85
N SER A 67 -3.65 15.78 -6.65
CA SER A 67 -4.71 15.20 -5.81
C SER A 67 -5.22 13.83 -6.30
N GLU A 68 -5.19 13.59 -7.60
CA GLU A 68 -5.62 12.35 -8.26
C GLU A 68 -4.68 11.16 -7.99
N ASN A 69 -3.46 11.44 -7.53
CA ASN A 69 -2.47 10.45 -7.13
C ASN A 69 -2.60 10.05 -5.65
N HIS A 70 -3.46 10.73 -4.89
CA HIS A 70 -3.66 10.44 -3.48
C HIS A 70 -4.82 9.47 -3.26
N ALA A 71 -4.50 8.25 -2.80
CA ALA A 71 -5.48 7.29 -2.32
C ALA A 71 -5.52 7.28 -0.79
N HIS A 72 -6.70 7.46 -0.20
CA HIS A 72 -6.88 7.33 1.23
C HIS A 72 -6.92 5.85 1.63
N CYS A 73 -6.06 5.48 2.58
CA CYS A 73 -6.00 4.14 3.14
C CYS A 73 -7.35 3.72 3.72
N TYR A 74 -7.92 2.65 3.17
CA TYR A 74 -9.25 2.17 3.53
C TYR A 74 -9.38 1.82 5.02
N ARG A 75 -8.32 1.31 5.64
CA ARG A 75 -8.32 1.04 7.09
C ARG A 75 -8.66 2.29 7.90
N HIS A 76 -8.09 3.44 7.56
CA HIS A 76 -8.39 4.71 8.24
C HIS A 76 -9.79 5.23 7.91
N ILE A 77 -10.27 5.02 6.67
CA ILE A 77 -11.67 5.33 6.31
C ILE A 77 -12.63 4.50 7.18
N LYS A 78 -12.37 3.20 7.33
CA LYS A 78 -13.17 2.28 8.13
C LYS A 78 -13.14 2.62 9.62
N GLU A 79 -12.01 3.06 10.16
CA GLU A 79 -11.89 3.57 11.53
C GLU A 79 -12.69 4.86 11.76
N ASN A 80 -12.59 5.82 10.84
CA ASN A 80 -13.34 7.06 10.91
C ASN A 80 -14.86 6.80 10.83
N PHE A 81 -15.27 5.90 9.93
CA PHE A 81 -16.66 5.46 9.80
C PHE A 81 -17.16 4.76 11.07
N SER A 82 -16.37 3.86 11.66
CA SER A 82 -16.69 3.20 12.93
C SER A 82 -16.82 4.17 14.10
N SER A 83 -15.99 5.22 14.11
CA SER A 83 -16.07 6.29 15.11
C SER A 83 -17.37 7.07 14.97
N PHE A 84 -17.74 7.41 13.73
CA PHE A 84 -19.01 8.05 13.41
C PHE A 84 -20.22 7.17 13.79
N LEU A 85 -20.20 5.87 13.46
CA LEU A 85 -21.22 4.90 13.89
C LEU A 85 -21.45 4.89 15.40
N THR A 86 -20.38 5.08 16.18
CA THR A 86 -20.48 5.12 17.64
C THR A 86 -21.20 6.37 18.14
N THR A 87 -21.08 7.49 17.43
CA THR A 87 -21.83 8.73 17.74
C THR A 87 -23.32 8.64 17.42
N LEU A 88 -23.71 7.83 16.43
CA LEU A 88 -25.11 7.64 16.02
C LEU A 88 -25.89 6.63 16.89
N ASN A 89 -25.27 6.05 17.93
CA ASN A 89 -25.85 5.02 18.80
C ASN A 89 -26.55 3.89 18.02
N THR A 90 -25.94 3.43 16.92
CA THR A 90 -26.56 2.51 15.97
C THR A 90 -26.88 1.16 16.61
N LYS A 91 -28.14 0.71 16.50
CA LYS A 91 -28.79 -0.61 16.73
C LYS A 91 -27.93 -1.77 17.32
N GLY A 92 -27.14 -1.52 18.35
CA GLY A 92 -26.24 -2.50 18.96
C GLY A 92 -25.15 -3.04 18.02
N ARG A 93 -24.47 -4.10 18.46
CA ARG A 93 -23.31 -4.72 17.77
C ARG A 93 -23.64 -5.14 16.33
N LYS A 94 -24.81 -5.75 16.10
CA LYS A 94 -25.21 -6.23 14.78
C LYS A 94 -25.43 -5.09 13.78
N GLY A 95 -25.98 -3.96 14.23
CA GLY A 95 -26.12 -2.77 13.40
C GLY A 95 -24.77 -2.23 12.92
N LYS A 96 -23.76 -2.21 13.81
CA LYS A 96 -22.39 -1.79 13.46
C LYS A 96 -21.74 -2.74 12.44
N GLU A 97 -21.87 -4.05 12.63
CA GLU A 97 -21.34 -5.05 11.69
C GLU A 97 -21.96 -4.89 10.29
N ASN A 98 -23.30 -4.75 10.22
CA ASN A 98 -23.99 -4.54 8.95
C ASN A 98 -23.55 -3.26 8.25
N ALA A 99 -23.40 -2.16 8.98
CA ALA A 99 -22.94 -0.89 8.42
C ALA A 99 -21.50 -0.98 7.89
N LEU A 100 -20.60 -1.66 8.61
CA LEU A 100 -19.23 -1.89 8.14
C LEU A 100 -19.19 -2.78 6.90
N GLN A 101 -20.06 -3.78 6.82
CA GLN A 101 -20.18 -4.62 5.62
C GLN A 101 -20.73 -3.83 4.41
N MET A 102 -21.66 -2.90 4.63
CA MET A 102 -22.12 -1.98 3.58
C MET A 102 -20.97 -1.08 3.10
N LEU A 103 -20.14 -0.55 4.02
CA LEU A 103 -18.95 0.21 3.66
C LEU A 103 -17.97 -0.65 2.84
N ASP A 104 -17.75 -1.92 3.21
CA ASP A 104 -16.93 -2.84 2.42
C ASP A 104 -17.51 -3.02 1.00
N SER A 105 -18.83 -3.22 0.86
CA SER A 105 -19.49 -3.33 -0.45
C SER A 105 -19.31 -2.08 -1.32
N ILE A 106 -19.45 -0.88 -0.73
CA ILE A 106 -19.22 0.40 -1.43
C ILE A 106 -17.75 0.53 -1.85
N THR A 107 -16.83 0.18 -0.95
CA THR A 107 -15.39 0.30 -1.17
C THR A 107 -14.90 -0.59 -2.30
N TYR A 108 -15.30 -1.86 -2.27
CA TYR A 108 -14.82 -2.90 -3.18
C TYR A 108 -15.65 -3.04 -4.47
N ALA A 109 -16.72 -2.24 -4.62
CA ALA A 109 -17.46 -2.14 -5.87
C ALA A 109 -16.50 -1.69 -6.99
N ARG A 110 -16.37 -2.54 -8.02
CA ARG A 110 -15.52 -2.24 -9.19
C ARG A 110 -16.29 -1.50 -10.28
N LEU A 111 -17.59 -1.75 -10.38
CA LEU A 111 -18.46 -1.10 -11.34
C LEU A 111 -19.21 0.03 -10.67
N ASP A 112 -19.48 1.09 -11.45
CA ASP A 112 -20.30 2.19 -10.98
C ASP A 112 -21.71 1.73 -10.58
N CYS A 113 -22.31 0.80 -11.35
CA CYS A 113 -23.62 0.25 -10.99
C CYS A 113 -23.59 -0.49 -9.64
N ASP A 114 -22.54 -1.26 -9.36
CA ASP A 114 -22.40 -1.98 -8.09
C ASP A 114 -22.22 -1.00 -6.93
N TYR A 115 -21.50 0.10 -7.17
CA TYR A 115 -21.34 1.18 -6.20
C TYR A 115 -22.67 1.86 -5.89
N GLU A 116 -23.46 2.22 -6.91
CA GLU A 116 -24.77 2.85 -6.70
C GLU A 116 -25.73 1.92 -5.94
N VAL A 117 -25.76 0.63 -6.29
CA VAL A 117 -26.56 -0.37 -5.55
C VAL A 117 -26.14 -0.47 -4.08
N ALA A 118 -24.83 -0.46 -3.81
CA ALA A 118 -24.30 -0.47 -2.45
C ALA A 118 -24.62 0.83 -1.68
N MET A 119 -24.58 1.98 -2.37
CA MET A 119 -24.98 3.27 -1.80
C MET A 119 -26.47 3.33 -1.47
N ASP A 120 -27.34 2.86 -2.36
CA ASP A 120 -28.80 2.80 -2.13
C ASP A 120 -29.16 1.89 -0.96
N THR A 121 -28.44 0.77 -0.83
CA THR A 121 -28.54 -0.11 0.33
C THR A 121 -28.17 0.63 1.63
N SER A 122 -27.12 1.45 1.60
CA SER A 122 -26.69 2.27 2.74
C SER A 122 -27.72 3.36 3.07
N ARG A 123 -28.27 4.07 2.06
CA ARG A 123 -29.32 5.09 2.22
C ARG A 123 -30.58 4.51 2.88
N THR A 124 -30.98 3.33 2.45
CA THR A 124 -32.13 2.60 3.01
C THR A 124 -31.88 2.16 4.45
N PHE A 125 -30.64 1.80 4.78
CA PHE A 125 -30.27 1.39 6.14
C PHE A 125 -30.21 2.58 7.11
N ASN A 126 -29.52 3.66 6.72
CA ASN A 126 -29.42 4.90 7.49
C ASN A 126 -28.90 6.05 6.58
N HIS A 127 -29.71 7.11 6.46
CA HIS A 127 -29.39 8.25 5.61
C HIS A 127 -28.15 9.03 6.06
N ASP A 128 -27.88 9.13 7.38
CA ASP A 128 -26.70 9.84 7.90
C ASP A 128 -25.40 9.10 7.56
N LEU A 129 -25.44 7.76 7.53
CA LEU A 129 -24.29 6.96 7.11
C LEU A 129 -23.99 7.12 5.62
N ALA A 130 -25.02 7.10 4.79
CA ALA A 130 -24.86 7.34 3.35
C ALA A 130 -24.31 8.76 3.09
N LYS A 131 -24.85 9.77 3.77
CA LYS A 131 -24.35 11.14 3.70
C LYS A 131 -22.89 11.25 4.12
N TRP A 132 -22.50 10.58 5.21
CA TRP A 132 -21.09 10.53 5.61
C TRP A 132 -20.19 9.96 4.52
N VAL A 133 -20.64 8.88 3.84
CA VAL A 133 -19.89 8.28 2.73
C VAL A 133 -19.70 9.28 1.60
N GLU A 134 -20.77 9.96 1.19
CA GLU A 134 -20.72 10.99 0.14
C GLU A 134 -19.76 12.14 0.49
N GLU A 135 -19.78 12.61 1.75
CA GLU A 135 -18.91 13.69 2.26
C GLU A 135 -17.47 13.23 2.55
N SER A 136 -17.20 11.92 2.55
CA SER A 136 -15.87 11.37 2.89
C SER A 136 -14.85 11.43 1.75
N ASN A 137 -15.26 11.94 0.58
CA ASN A 137 -14.53 11.95 -0.70
C ASN A 137 -14.27 10.55 -1.28
N PRO A 138 -15.30 9.81 -1.73
CA PRO A 138 -15.18 8.45 -2.29
C PRO A 138 -14.18 8.32 -3.44
N GLN A 139 -13.96 9.39 -4.21
CA GLN A 139 -13.01 9.43 -5.32
C GLN A 139 -11.56 9.15 -4.91
N HIS A 140 -11.23 9.17 -3.62
CA HIS A 140 -9.90 8.85 -3.09
C HIS A 140 -9.81 7.45 -2.45
N TRP A 141 -10.91 6.70 -2.28
CA TRP A 141 -10.84 5.42 -1.56
C TRP A 141 -11.74 4.31 -2.10
N ALA A 142 -12.84 4.60 -2.79
CA ALA A 142 -13.68 3.60 -3.43
C ALA A 142 -13.05 3.14 -4.75
N ILE A 143 -13.06 1.83 -5.03
CA ILE A 143 -12.39 1.28 -6.22
C ILE A 143 -13.01 1.82 -7.52
N SER A 144 -14.33 1.84 -7.65
CA SER A 144 -15.02 2.32 -8.85
C SER A 144 -14.83 3.82 -9.12
N LYS A 145 -14.62 4.62 -8.08
CA LYS A 145 -14.54 6.09 -8.18
C LYS A 145 -13.11 6.62 -8.29
N PHE A 146 -12.11 5.82 -7.89
CA PHE A 146 -10.71 6.20 -8.00
C PHE A 146 -10.27 6.13 -9.48
N LYS A 147 -9.75 7.25 -10.01
CA LYS A 147 -9.50 7.40 -11.46
C LYS A 147 -8.31 6.61 -11.99
N LYS A 148 -7.32 6.32 -11.14
CA LYS A 148 -6.06 5.69 -11.52
C LYS A 148 -5.98 4.23 -11.10
N MET A 149 -5.04 3.51 -11.68
CA MET A 149 -4.78 2.13 -11.30
C MET A 149 -3.99 2.09 -9.99
N ARG A 150 -4.52 1.41 -8.97
CA ARG A 150 -3.84 1.21 -7.68
C ARG A 150 -3.54 -0.25 -7.37
N TRP A 151 -3.56 -1.13 -8.38
CA TRP A 151 -3.14 -2.54 -8.28
C TRP A 151 -3.87 -3.33 -7.17
N ASP A 152 -5.16 -3.05 -6.99
CA ASP A 152 -5.99 -3.55 -5.88
C ASP A 152 -5.46 -3.26 -4.45
N LYS A 153 -4.51 -2.33 -4.31
CA LYS A 153 -3.98 -1.94 -3.00
C LYS A 153 -4.90 -0.90 -2.37
N MET A 154 -5.51 -1.30 -1.25
CA MET A 154 -6.50 -0.48 -0.54
C MET A 154 -5.96 0.16 0.73
N THR A 155 -4.89 -0.41 1.29
CA THR A 155 -4.42 -0.10 2.63
C THR A 155 -2.93 0.16 2.63
N SER A 156 -2.50 0.92 3.63
CA SER A 156 -1.08 1.16 3.92
C SER A 156 -0.46 0.02 4.74
N ASN A 157 -0.90 -1.23 4.56
CA ASN A 157 -0.45 -2.39 5.35
C ASN A 157 1.08 -2.54 5.30
N LEU A 158 1.70 -2.26 4.15
CA LEU A 158 3.16 -2.24 4.02
C LEU A 158 3.83 -1.31 5.02
N VAL A 159 3.31 -0.10 5.18
CA VAL A 159 3.88 0.90 6.09
C VAL A 159 3.74 0.42 7.54
N GLU A 160 2.68 -0.33 7.86
CA GLU A 160 2.49 -0.90 9.19
C GLU A 160 3.44 -2.06 9.46
N SER A 161 3.61 -2.95 8.47
CA SER A 161 4.62 -4.01 8.49
C SER A 161 6.02 -3.43 8.63
N PHE A 162 6.35 -2.38 7.87
CA PHE A 162 7.65 -1.71 7.94
C PHE A 162 7.88 -1.08 9.32
N ASN A 163 6.87 -0.36 9.83
CA ASN A 163 6.93 0.22 11.17
C ASN A 163 7.09 -0.85 12.27
N SER A 164 6.44 -2.01 12.12
CA SER A 164 6.60 -3.16 13.01
C SER A 164 8.02 -3.75 12.93
N TRP A 165 8.55 -3.90 11.71
CA TRP A 165 9.90 -4.39 11.45
C TRP A 165 10.99 -3.52 12.08
N LEU A 166 10.75 -2.21 12.21
CA LEU A 166 11.64 -1.23 12.86
C LEU A 166 11.39 -1.00 14.35
N ARG A 167 10.53 -1.80 14.98
CA ARG A 167 10.07 -1.53 16.35
C ARG A 167 11.20 -1.49 17.37
N HIS A 168 12.19 -2.38 17.26
CA HIS A 168 13.28 -2.44 18.22
C HIS A 168 14.25 -1.28 18.05
N GLU A 169 14.56 -0.92 16.80
CA GLU A 169 15.56 0.08 16.46
C GLU A 169 15.13 1.49 16.86
N ARG A 170 13.81 1.77 16.84
CA ARG A 170 13.24 3.07 17.23
C ARG A 170 13.50 3.48 18.69
N HIS A 171 14.02 2.57 19.51
CA HIS A 171 14.43 2.84 20.89
C HIS A 171 15.92 3.22 21.03
N HIS A 172 16.73 3.05 19.98
CA HIS A 172 18.13 3.43 19.99
C HIS A 172 18.33 4.94 19.80
N ASN A 173 19.57 5.40 20.03
CA ASN A 173 19.99 6.72 19.57
C ASN A 173 20.00 6.78 18.03
N ILE A 174 20.01 7.98 17.47
CA ILE A 174 19.88 8.18 16.02
C ILE A 174 20.96 7.43 15.24
N CYS A 175 22.22 7.50 15.66
CA CYS A 175 23.33 6.83 14.96
C CYS A 175 23.15 5.31 14.93
N VAL A 176 22.87 4.70 16.09
CA VAL A 176 22.63 3.25 16.20
C VAL A 176 21.35 2.83 15.46
N PHE A 177 20.32 3.68 15.45
CA PHE A 177 19.12 3.46 14.65
C PHE A 177 19.46 3.36 13.16
N PHE A 178 20.21 4.33 12.61
CA PHE A 178 20.57 4.32 11.19
C PHE A 178 21.45 3.12 10.81
N ILE A 179 22.49 2.81 11.60
CA ILE A 179 23.39 1.69 11.30
C ILE A 179 22.60 0.37 11.29
N LYS A 180 21.85 0.08 12.36
CA LYS A 180 21.06 -1.16 12.43
C LYS A 180 19.97 -1.24 11.37
N HIS A 181 19.39 -0.10 11.00
CA HIS A 181 18.41 -0.04 9.92
C HIS A 181 19.05 -0.38 8.58
N MET A 182 20.23 0.18 8.27
CA MET A 182 20.97 -0.11 7.04
C MET A 182 21.31 -1.60 6.94
N ASP A 183 21.77 -2.22 8.02
CA ASP A 183 22.06 -3.66 8.06
C ASP A 183 20.82 -4.53 7.84
N LYS A 184 19.70 -4.15 8.48
CA LYS A 184 18.40 -4.79 8.30
C LYS A 184 17.91 -4.67 6.85
N LEU A 185 18.01 -3.49 6.26
CA LEU A 185 17.63 -3.23 4.87
C LEU A 185 18.50 -4.04 3.91
N GLY A 186 19.83 -4.02 4.10
CA GLY A 186 20.74 -4.83 3.30
C GLY A 186 20.41 -6.33 3.37
N SER A 187 20.13 -6.84 4.57
CA SER A 187 19.72 -8.24 4.77
C SER A 187 18.41 -8.57 4.05
N LEU A 188 17.40 -7.69 4.16
CA LEU A 188 16.11 -7.85 3.47
C LEU A 188 16.28 -7.87 1.95
N LEU A 189 17.07 -6.94 1.40
CA LEU A 189 17.31 -6.86 -0.04
C LEU A 189 18.07 -8.09 -0.56
N VAL A 190 19.02 -8.63 0.22
CA VAL A 190 19.72 -9.88 -0.10
C VAL A 190 18.77 -11.08 -0.05
N GLU A 191 17.90 -11.15 0.95
CA GLU A 191 16.88 -12.20 1.05
C GLU A 191 15.95 -12.18 -0.17
N HIS A 192 15.43 -11.01 -0.52
CA HIS A 192 14.57 -10.84 -1.70
C HIS A 192 15.32 -11.20 -2.98
N LYS A 193 16.56 -10.72 -3.14
CA LYS A 193 17.42 -11.05 -4.29
C LYS A 193 17.65 -12.55 -4.43
N ASN A 194 17.96 -13.24 -3.34
CA ASN A 194 18.12 -14.70 -3.33
C ASN A 194 16.79 -15.42 -3.60
N GLY A 195 15.67 -14.81 -3.22
CA GLY A 195 14.32 -15.26 -3.54
C GLY A 195 14.04 -15.35 -5.04
N LEU A 196 14.66 -14.49 -5.88
CA LEU A 196 14.48 -14.54 -7.34
C LEU A 196 14.94 -15.87 -7.95
N VAL A 197 15.91 -16.57 -7.34
CA VAL A 197 16.37 -17.89 -7.82
C VAL A 197 15.25 -18.93 -7.75
N LYS A 198 14.26 -18.72 -6.86
CA LYS A 198 13.11 -19.61 -6.69
C LYS A 198 12.00 -19.34 -7.72
N TRP A 199 12.11 -18.29 -8.52
CA TRP A 199 11.10 -18.00 -9.54
C TRP A 199 11.23 -19.00 -10.70
N ASN A 200 10.22 -19.87 -10.82
CA ASN A 200 10.12 -20.80 -11.94
C ASN A 200 9.18 -20.27 -13.03
N GLY A 201 9.65 -19.42 -13.93
CA GLY A 201 8.87 -18.82 -15.01
C GLY A 201 8.85 -17.28 -14.98
N CYS A 202 7.97 -16.66 -15.78
CA CYS A 202 7.99 -15.21 -16.03
C CYS A 202 7.39 -14.35 -14.90
N ILE A 203 6.72 -14.95 -13.92
CA ILE A 203 6.03 -14.28 -12.80
C ILE A 203 6.37 -14.95 -11.46
N GLY A 204 6.19 -14.20 -10.36
CA GLY A 204 6.54 -14.64 -9.01
C GLY A 204 5.53 -15.59 -8.36
N PRO A 205 5.91 -16.26 -7.26
CA PRO A 205 5.05 -17.19 -6.53
C PRO A 205 3.69 -16.63 -6.10
N LYS A 206 3.62 -15.41 -5.54
CA LYS A 206 2.33 -14.85 -5.06
C LYS A 206 1.39 -14.54 -6.21
N THR A 207 1.95 -14.01 -7.30
CA THR A 207 1.20 -13.76 -8.53
C THR A 207 0.66 -15.07 -9.13
N LYS A 208 1.46 -16.13 -9.14
CA LYS A 208 1.02 -17.47 -9.55
C LYS A 208 -0.09 -18.02 -8.67
N GLU A 209 0.00 -17.85 -7.36
CA GLU A 209 -1.05 -18.27 -6.43
C GLU A 209 -2.37 -17.56 -6.74
N LYS A 210 -2.33 -16.24 -6.96
CA LYS A 210 -3.51 -15.45 -7.34
C LYS A 210 -4.12 -15.93 -8.67
N ILE A 211 -3.30 -16.25 -9.66
CA ILE A 211 -3.75 -16.83 -10.94
C ILE A 211 -4.39 -18.20 -10.72
N ALA A 212 -3.74 -19.08 -9.94
CA ALA A 212 -4.27 -20.40 -9.63
C ALA A 212 -5.64 -20.33 -8.94
N LEU A 213 -5.83 -19.38 -8.00
CA LEU A 213 -7.11 -19.12 -7.37
C LEU A 213 -8.17 -18.65 -8.38
N ASN A 214 -7.82 -17.77 -9.32
CA ASN A 214 -8.75 -17.32 -10.36
C ASN A 214 -9.10 -18.44 -11.35
N ILE A 215 -8.14 -19.31 -11.66
CA ILE A 215 -8.34 -20.51 -12.50
C ILE A 215 -9.30 -21.49 -11.80
N GLY A 216 -9.13 -21.74 -10.50
CA GLY A 216 -10.02 -22.63 -9.74
C GLY A 216 -11.47 -22.12 -9.68
N LYS A 217 -11.68 -20.79 -9.64
CA LYS A 217 -13.03 -20.20 -9.66
C LYS A 217 -13.77 -20.38 -10.98
N CYS A 218 -13.03 -20.54 -12.09
CA CYS A 218 -13.60 -20.54 -13.43
C CYS A 218 -13.82 -21.94 -14.02
N GLU A 219 -13.64 -23.01 -13.23
CA GLU A 219 -13.77 -24.40 -13.68
C GLU A 219 -15.09 -24.71 -14.37
N ASN A 220 -16.19 -24.11 -13.90
CA ASN A 220 -17.54 -24.34 -14.41
C ASN A 220 -18.03 -23.23 -15.37
N TYR A 221 -17.14 -22.33 -15.82
CA TYR A 221 -17.54 -21.21 -16.66
C TYR A 221 -17.73 -21.66 -18.11
N ILE A 222 -18.78 -21.17 -18.76
CA ILE A 222 -19.05 -21.47 -20.17
C ILE A 222 -18.58 -20.29 -21.02
N THR A 223 -17.69 -20.55 -21.97
CA THR A 223 -17.12 -19.51 -22.84
C THR A 223 -17.63 -19.66 -24.28
N TYR A 224 -18.17 -18.58 -24.83
CA TYR A 224 -18.66 -18.45 -26.20
C TYR A 224 -17.72 -17.56 -26.99
N LEU A 225 -17.22 -18.07 -28.12
CA LEU A 225 -16.39 -17.29 -29.04
C LEU A 225 -17.28 -16.40 -29.91
N HIS A 226 -16.93 -15.13 -30.04
CA HIS A 226 -17.51 -14.23 -31.02
C HIS A 226 -16.50 -13.97 -32.16
N LEU A 227 -16.95 -13.35 -33.25
CA LEU A 227 -16.06 -12.95 -34.34
C LEU A 227 -15.20 -11.76 -33.87
N GLY A 228 -13.88 -11.95 -33.78
CA GLY A 228 -12.92 -10.93 -33.32
C GLY A 228 -12.11 -11.37 -32.09
N SER A 229 -11.65 -10.40 -31.29
CA SER A 229 -10.85 -10.60 -30.07
C SER A 229 -11.68 -10.78 -28.80
N SER A 230 -13.00 -10.50 -28.87
CA SER A 230 -13.88 -10.55 -27.71
C SER A 230 -14.58 -11.90 -27.56
N MET A 231 -14.78 -12.29 -26.30
CA MET A 231 -15.39 -13.55 -25.89
C MET A 231 -16.44 -13.27 -24.82
N LYS A 232 -17.51 -14.06 -24.83
CA LYS A 232 -18.56 -14.01 -23.81
C LYS A 232 -18.36 -15.15 -22.82
N VAL A 233 -18.22 -14.83 -21.54
CA VAL A 233 -18.00 -15.81 -20.45
C VAL A 233 -19.21 -15.79 -19.52
N SER A 234 -19.81 -16.96 -19.32
CA SER A 234 -20.89 -17.17 -18.33
C SER A 234 -20.31 -17.73 -17.04
N ASN A 235 -20.55 -17.04 -15.93
CA ASN A 235 -20.23 -17.52 -14.58
C ASN A 235 -21.43 -18.23 -13.89
N GLY A 236 -22.48 -18.55 -14.65
CA GLY A 236 -23.73 -19.14 -14.15
C GLY A 236 -24.75 -18.15 -13.59
N LYS A 237 -24.37 -16.88 -13.37
CA LYS A 237 -25.28 -15.81 -12.91
C LYS A 237 -25.44 -14.72 -13.96
N THR A 238 -24.34 -14.33 -14.58
CA THR A 238 -24.27 -13.23 -15.54
C THR A 238 -23.33 -13.58 -16.69
N PHE A 239 -23.45 -12.81 -17.77
CA PHE A 239 -22.51 -12.88 -18.88
C PHE A 239 -21.57 -11.69 -18.85
N LEU A 240 -20.30 -11.98 -18.96
CA LEU A 240 -19.22 -11.01 -18.96
C LEU A 240 -18.56 -11.03 -20.33
N GLU A 241 -18.12 -9.87 -20.80
CA GLU A 241 -17.33 -9.76 -22.02
C GLU A 241 -15.85 -9.64 -21.62
N VAL A 242 -15.02 -10.40 -22.31
CA VAL A 242 -13.57 -10.40 -22.16
C VAL A 242 -12.97 -10.13 -23.53
N ASP A 243 -12.11 -9.12 -23.63
CA ASP A 243 -11.29 -8.89 -24.82
C ASP A 243 -9.83 -9.20 -24.48
N LEU A 244 -9.26 -10.20 -25.18
CA LEU A 244 -7.89 -10.64 -24.92
C LEU A 244 -6.83 -9.71 -25.53
N MET A 245 -7.16 -8.98 -26.59
CA MET A 245 -6.24 -8.04 -27.23
C MET A 245 -6.13 -6.75 -26.41
N GLU A 246 -7.26 -6.19 -26.02
CA GLU A 246 -7.33 -4.99 -25.18
C GLU A 246 -7.06 -5.31 -23.70
N ARG A 247 -6.94 -6.59 -23.33
CA ARG A 247 -6.75 -7.09 -21.96
C ARG A 247 -7.83 -6.56 -21.00
N THR A 248 -9.08 -6.59 -21.45
CA THR A 248 -10.21 -6.08 -20.69
C THR A 248 -11.22 -7.15 -20.31
N CYS A 249 -11.88 -6.95 -19.18
CA CYS A 249 -13.08 -7.67 -18.81
C CYS A 249 -14.14 -6.70 -18.27
N THR A 250 -15.42 -6.96 -18.54
CA THR A 250 -16.51 -6.12 -18.01
C THR A 250 -16.57 -6.09 -16.49
N CYS A 251 -15.97 -7.04 -15.76
CA CYS A 251 -15.85 -6.96 -14.29
C CYS A 251 -14.81 -5.95 -13.78
N LYS A 252 -14.01 -5.34 -14.67
CA LYS A 252 -12.92 -4.39 -14.39
C LYS A 252 -11.76 -4.91 -13.52
N ALA A 253 -11.85 -6.12 -12.96
CA ALA A 253 -10.82 -6.66 -12.06
C ALA A 253 -9.46 -6.85 -12.73
N TRP A 254 -9.43 -7.23 -14.01
CA TRP A 254 -8.16 -7.35 -14.75
C TRP A 254 -7.52 -5.98 -14.94
N GLN A 255 -8.29 -4.99 -15.40
CA GLN A 255 -7.80 -3.63 -15.65
C GLN A 255 -7.34 -2.90 -14.38
N MET A 256 -7.93 -3.24 -13.21
CA MET A 256 -7.59 -2.59 -11.94
C MET A 256 -6.41 -3.23 -11.22
N SER A 257 -6.10 -4.49 -11.54
CA SER A 257 -5.06 -5.28 -10.86
C SER A 257 -3.90 -5.69 -11.74
N GLY A 258 -4.01 -5.56 -13.06
CA GLY A 258 -3.06 -6.07 -14.04
C GLY A 258 -2.97 -7.60 -14.12
N ILE A 259 -3.73 -8.33 -13.31
CA ILE A 259 -3.73 -9.79 -13.27
C ILE A 259 -5.06 -10.28 -13.83
N PRO A 260 -5.06 -11.24 -14.78
CA PRO A 260 -6.28 -11.80 -15.34
C PRO A 260 -7.25 -12.24 -14.24
N CYS A 261 -8.49 -11.74 -14.29
CA CYS A 261 -9.57 -12.19 -13.42
C CYS A 261 -10.01 -13.61 -13.78
N ASP A 262 -10.84 -14.24 -12.95
CA ASP A 262 -11.45 -15.55 -13.21
C ASP A 262 -12.12 -15.66 -14.59
N HIS A 263 -12.85 -14.62 -15.03
CA HIS A 263 -13.44 -14.59 -16.37
C HIS A 263 -12.39 -14.55 -17.49
N ALA A 264 -11.34 -13.73 -17.32
CA ALA A 264 -10.24 -13.66 -18.27
C ALA A 264 -9.44 -14.97 -18.31
N CYS A 265 -9.19 -15.60 -17.16
CA CYS A 265 -8.58 -16.93 -17.09
C CYS A 265 -9.36 -17.96 -17.89
N ALA A 266 -10.70 -17.98 -17.78
CA ALA A 266 -11.54 -18.88 -18.58
C ALA A 266 -11.37 -18.64 -20.09
N ALA A 267 -11.43 -17.38 -20.51
CA ALA A 267 -11.27 -16.98 -21.91
C ALA A 267 -9.88 -17.36 -22.47
N ILE A 268 -8.80 -17.01 -21.76
CA ILE A 268 -7.42 -17.31 -22.16
C ILE A 268 -7.22 -18.82 -22.29
N ARG A 269 -7.64 -19.61 -21.30
CA ARG A 269 -7.52 -21.07 -21.31
C ARG A 269 -8.35 -21.71 -22.41
N ARG A 270 -9.51 -21.14 -22.73
CA ARG A 270 -10.35 -21.61 -23.84
C ARG A 270 -9.64 -21.48 -25.19
N MET A 271 -8.79 -20.47 -25.35
CA MET A 271 -7.95 -20.26 -26.54
C MET A 271 -6.66 -21.10 -26.53
N GLY A 272 -6.36 -21.80 -25.42
CA GLY A 272 -5.16 -22.61 -25.29
C GLY A 272 -3.88 -21.82 -24.98
N PHE A 273 -4.00 -20.56 -24.56
CA PHE A 273 -2.86 -19.73 -24.18
C PHE A 273 -2.51 -19.87 -22.69
N ASP A 274 -1.28 -19.48 -22.32
CA ASP A 274 -0.85 -19.39 -20.93
C ASP A 274 -1.37 -18.09 -20.30
N VAL A 275 -2.05 -18.21 -19.15
CA VAL A 275 -2.57 -17.05 -18.40
C VAL A 275 -1.44 -16.14 -17.93
N SER A 276 -0.26 -16.69 -17.66
CA SER A 276 0.92 -15.96 -17.21
C SER A 276 1.39 -14.91 -18.21
N ASP A 277 1.17 -15.14 -19.52
CA ASP A 277 1.55 -14.21 -20.59
C ASP A 277 0.68 -12.94 -20.60
N TYR A 278 -0.54 -13.03 -20.08
CA TYR A 278 -1.53 -11.95 -20.02
C TYR A 278 -1.47 -11.12 -18.73
N VAL A 279 -0.60 -11.49 -17.79
CA VAL A 279 -0.27 -10.67 -16.63
C VAL A 279 0.49 -9.41 -17.10
N ASP A 280 0.18 -8.28 -16.48
CA ASP A 280 0.87 -7.01 -16.73
C ASP A 280 2.39 -7.13 -16.55
N ASP A 281 3.13 -6.35 -17.34
CA ASP A 281 4.59 -6.38 -17.37
C ASP A 281 5.20 -5.98 -16.01
N TRP A 282 4.49 -5.16 -15.21
CA TRP A 282 4.90 -4.77 -13.86
C TRP A 282 5.10 -5.94 -12.88
N TYR A 283 4.51 -7.11 -13.14
CA TYR A 283 4.67 -8.33 -12.33
C TYR A 283 5.74 -9.30 -12.85
N LYS A 284 6.44 -8.94 -13.94
CA LYS A 284 7.34 -9.88 -14.62
C LYS A 284 8.73 -9.92 -13.98
N TYR A 285 9.36 -11.07 -14.13
CA TYR A 285 10.69 -11.36 -13.59
C TYR A 285 11.74 -10.32 -13.99
N ASN A 286 11.75 -9.86 -15.24
CA ASN A 286 12.72 -8.89 -15.73
C ASN A 286 12.63 -7.53 -15.01
N LEU A 287 11.45 -7.13 -14.55
CA LEU A 287 11.29 -5.91 -13.75
C LEU A 287 11.65 -6.16 -12.28
N GLN A 288 11.28 -7.32 -11.73
CA GLN A 288 11.73 -7.75 -10.40
C GLN A 288 13.27 -7.75 -10.29
N GLU A 289 13.94 -8.31 -11.28
CA GLU A 289 15.41 -8.35 -11.35
C GLU A 289 16.01 -6.93 -11.34
N LYS A 290 15.40 -6.00 -12.09
CA LYS A 290 15.84 -4.60 -12.11
C LYS A 290 15.73 -3.93 -10.75
N ILE A 291 14.68 -4.22 -9.96
CA ILE A 291 14.50 -3.67 -8.60
C ILE A 291 15.70 -4.02 -7.71
N TYR A 292 16.21 -5.25 -7.80
CA TYR A 292 17.31 -5.76 -6.96
C TYR A 292 18.68 -5.81 -7.68
N SER A 293 18.80 -5.15 -8.83
CA SER A 293 20.01 -5.13 -9.65
C SER A 293 21.11 -4.23 -9.06
N ARG A 294 20.72 -3.18 -8.33
CA ARG A 294 21.65 -2.20 -7.78
C ARG A 294 22.27 -2.68 -6.47
N SER A 295 23.46 -2.14 -6.17
CA SER A 295 24.14 -2.38 -4.91
C SER A 295 23.77 -1.30 -3.88
N MET A 296 23.55 -1.75 -2.66
CA MET A 296 23.53 -0.88 -1.49
C MET A 296 24.97 -0.71 -0.98
N HIS A 297 25.39 0.52 -0.73
CA HIS A 297 26.68 0.80 -0.11
C HIS A 297 26.49 0.91 1.41
N THR A 298 27.37 0.26 2.17
CA THR A 298 27.39 0.36 3.62
C THR A 298 28.05 1.67 4.06
N LEU A 299 27.74 2.09 5.29
CA LEU A 299 28.45 3.19 5.93
C LEU A 299 29.73 2.63 6.57
N VAL A 300 30.89 3.10 6.11
CA VAL A 300 32.15 2.79 6.78
C VAL A 300 32.22 3.66 8.04
N THR A 301 32.44 3.04 9.20
CA THR A 301 32.39 3.71 10.51
C THR A 301 33.75 3.79 11.21
N HIS A 302 34.84 3.42 10.51
CA HIS A 302 36.19 3.40 11.08
C HIS A 302 36.70 4.77 11.56
N ASP A 303 36.16 5.83 10.97
CA ASP A 303 36.44 7.25 11.20
C ASP A 303 35.26 7.97 11.86
N MET A 304 34.22 7.24 12.28
CA MET A 304 33.03 7.82 12.88
C MET A 304 33.39 8.50 14.21
N PRO A 305 33.05 9.80 14.39
CA PRO A 305 33.35 10.50 15.63
C PRO A 305 32.70 9.85 16.85
N MET A 306 33.45 9.74 17.94
CA MET A 306 33.03 9.17 19.22
C MET A 306 32.77 10.29 20.24
N ILE A 307 31.91 10.01 21.23
CA ILE A 307 31.71 10.92 22.36
C ILE A 307 32.77 10.58 23.41
N ASP A 308 33.67 11.52 23.68
CA ASP A 308 34.67 11.41 24.73
C ASP A 308 34.06 11.60 26.13
N GLU A 309 34.84 11.31 27.17
CA GLU A 309 34.43 11.46 28.58
C GLU A 309 33.97 12.88 28.94
N ASP A 310 34.51 13.89 28.24
CA ASP A 310 34.15 15.31 28.41
C ASP A 310 32.87 15.72 27.65
N GLY A 311 32.23 14.78 26.93
CA GLY A 311 31.04 15.00 26.14
C GLY A 311 31.30 15.58 24.74
N THR A 312 32.56 15.78 24.36
CA THR A 312 32.94 16.29 23.03
C THR A 312 32.88 15.16 22.00
N VAL A 313 32.38 15.47 20.81
CA VAL A 313 32.39 14.52 19.67
C VAL A 313 33.71 14.67 18.94
N ARG A 314 34.55 13.63 18.91
CA ARG A 314 35.87 13.66 18.26
C ARG A 314 36.07 12.52 17.26
N ASP A 315 36.71 12.80 16.13
CA ASP A 315 37.18 11.75 15.21
C ASP A 315 38.52 11.13 15.66
N ALA A 316 38.99 10.14 14.90
CA ALA A 316 40.28 9.48 15.15
C ALA A 316 41.51 10.41 15.00
N LEU A 317 41.33 11.60 14.40
CA LEU A 317 42.36 12.63 14.22
C LEU A 317 42.27 13.72 15.30
N GLY A 318 41.30 13.63 16.21
CA GLY A 318 41.08 14.60 17.29
C GLY A 318 40.29 15.85 16.88
N HIS A 319 39.74 15.89 15.66
CA HIS A 319 38.86 16.98 15.25
C HIS A 319 37.57 16.97 16.04
N THR A 320 37.16 18.13 16.52
CA THR A 320 35.95 18.28 17.33
C THR A 320 34.75 18.63 16.45
N TYR A 321 33.62 17.99 16.73
CA TYR A 321 32.35 18.26 16.07
C TYR A 321 31.34 18.80 17.08
N PRO A 322 30.44 19.71 16.66
CA PRO A 322 29.34 20.14 17.51
C PRO A 322 28.49 18.93 17.89
N PHE A 323 28.27 18.74 19.19
CA PHE A 323 27.33 17.73 19.67
C PHE A 323 25.94 18.03 19.08
N LEU A 324 25.45 17.16 18.19
CA LEU A 324 24.12 17.29 17.60
C LEU A 324 23.07 17.07 18.68
N ASN A 325 22.63 18.16 19.29
CA ASN A 325 21.49 18.12 20.19
C ASN A 325 20.26 17.59 19.44
N PRO A 326 19.42 16.76 20.08
CA PRO A 326 18.13 16.38 19.52
C PRO A 326 17.36 17.63 19.08
N PRO A 327 16.55 17.57 18.00
CA PRO A 327 15.67 18.67 17.65
C PRO A 327 14.85 19.14 18.85
N THR A 328 14.78 20.46 19.05
CA THR A 328 14.11 21.09 20.18
C THR A 328 12.60 21.08 19.99
N THR A 329 11.99 19.90 19.93
CA THR A 329 10.56 19.77 19.65
C THR A 329 9.75 19.56 20.91
N LYS A 330 8.52 20.07 20.94
CA LYS A 330 7.57 19.85 22.05
C LYS A 330 6.87 18.52 21.81
N ARG A 331 6.86 17.64 22.82
CA ARG A 331 6.04 16.42 22.76
C ARG A 331 4.56 16.82 22.86
N PRO A 332 3.66 16.22 22.06
CA PRO A 332 2.23 16.33 22.31
C PRO A 332 1.91 15.90 23.74
N PRO A 333 0.91 16.50 24.41
CA PRO A 333 0.53 16.12 25.76
C PRO A 333 0.13 14.63 25.83
N GLY A 334 0.75 13.88 26.74
CA GLY A 334 0.49 12.45 26.95
C GLY A 334 1.76 11.59 27.01
N ARG A 335 1.69 10.42 27.68
CA ARG A 335 2.81 9.48 27.75
C ARG A 335 3.06 8.86 26.36
N PRO A 336 4.30 8.86 25.83
CA PRO A 336 4.62 8.14 24.60
C PRO A 336 4.25 6.66 24.77
N ARG A 337 3.30 6.17 23.99
CA ARG A 337 2.90 4.77 24.06
C ARG A 337 3.99 3.92 23.38
N LYS A 338 4.48 2.89 24.08
CA LYS A 338 5.43 1.90 23.53
C LYS A 338 4.80 1.05 22.42
N ARG A 339 3.48 1.01 22.34
CA ARG A 339 2.69 0.35 21.31
C ARG A 339 1.80 1.40 20.66
N ARG A 340 1.70 1.40 19.34
CA ARG A 340 0.62 2.10 18.66
C ARG A 340 -0.70 1.49 19.16
N ILE A 341 -1.77 2.29 19.23
CA ILE A 341 -3.10 1.70 19.36
C ILE A 341 -3.32 0.93 18.08
N GLU A 342 -3.36 -0.39 18.18
CA GLU A 342 -3.68 -1.24 17.04
C GLU A 342 -5.12 -0.94 16.62
N SER A 343 -5.32 -0.85 15.30
CA SER A 343 -6.66 -0.74 14.74
C SER A 343 -7.52 -1.91 15.21
N GLN A 344 -8.81 -1.65 15.41
CA GLN A 344 -9.78 -2.73 15.62
C GLN A 344 -10.11 -3.47 14.31
N PHE A 345 -9.58 -3.02 13.18
CA PHE A 345 -9.78 -3.60 11.86
C PHE A 345 -8.43 -4.06 11.30
N MET A 346 -8.23 -5.37 11.26
CA MET A 346 -7.02 -6.03 10.72
C MET A 346 -7.32 -6.65 9.37
#